data_AF-A0A0C2B513-F1
#
_entry.id   AF-A0A0C2B513-F1
#
_cell.length_a   1.000
_cell.length_b   1.000
_cell.length_c   1.000
_cell.angle_alpha   90.00
_cell.angle_beta   90.00
_cell.angle_gamma   90.00
#
_symmetry.space_group_name_H-M   'P 1'
#
loop_
_entity.id
_entity.type
_entity.pdbx_description
1 polymer ?
#
loop_
_entity_poly.entity_id
_entity_poly.type
_entity_poly.pdbx_seq_one_letter_code
_entity_poly.pdbx_strand_id
1 'polypeptide(L)'
;MSPEPAIPLSGGVALELLVHGVGGTTPQEMLDDARTVRITGDNTAAVYRRAADADAEQHPERYLDRPIPEAYSWANLTSGNSSRALWLLLLPFMVVNLAHWMRPATQGLPRSRRLYGVWVRLVALTLTVLLTAAACEVALDLTVWQCAGSAACTAHHSWLGFLSPGQHGWWAQPGRRLALAAVVPAGLVTLLWYLSNRTWSAYESQRPPTTGAQDEPPPGAEDVRPGDEAADDAPAADDARPRTPPIRPALGRPGFWYG
;
A
#
# COMPACT_ATOMS: atom_id res chain seq x y z
N MET A 1 6.71 33.55 -6.83
CA MET A 1 7.77 33.04 -5.96
C MET A 1 7.09 32.53 -4.71
N SER A 2 6.92 31.22 -4.57
CA SER A 2 6.39 30.63 -3.34
C SER A 2 7.42 30.85 -2.23
N PRO A 3 7.00 31.18 -0.99
CA PRO A 3 7.94 31.32 0.12
C PRO A 3 8.62 29.97 0.37
N GLU A 4 9.94 30.03 0.54
CA GLU A 4 10.76 28.89 0.91
C GLU A 4 10.35 28.41 2.31
N PRO A 5 10.01 27.12 2.49
CA PRO A 5 9.57 26.61 3.79
C PRO A 5 10.73 26.71 4.80
N ALA A 6 10.47 27.31 5.96
CA ALA A 6 11.45 27.44 7.03
C ALA A 6 11.94 26.07 7.48
N ILE A 7 13.27 25.85 7.46
CA ILE A 7 13.91 24.61 7.89
C ILE A 7 13.69 24.47 9.41
N PRO A 8 12.99 23.42 9.88
CA PRO A 8 12.92 23.16 11.30
C PRO A 8 14.30 22.72 11.76
N LEU A 9 14.89 23.44 12.72
CA LEU A 9 16.12 23.08 13.45
C LEU A 9 15.92 21.74 14.16
N SER A 10 16.09 20.68 13.37
CA SER A 10 16.11 19.28 13.78
C SER A 10 17.57 18.88 13.67
N GLY A 11 18.12 18.12 14.61
CA GLY A 11 19.53 17.66 14.55
C GLY A 11 19.84 16.67 13.43
N GLY A 12 19.11 16.70 12.31
CA GLY A 12 19.27 15.84 11.13
C GLY A 12 18.90 16.59 9.85
N VAL A 13 19.16 15.96 8.71
CA VAL A 13 18.97 16.58 7.39
C VAL A 13 17.50 16.82 7.03
N ALA A 14 17.21 17.95 6.39
CA ALA A 14 15.91 18.19 5.78
C ALA A 14 15.82 17.46 4.42
N LEU A 15 14.65 16.88 4.11
CA LEU A 15 14.41 16.15 2.86
C LEU A 15 13.33 16.85 2.02
N GLU A 16 13.55 16.93 0.71
CA GLU A 16 12.57 17.37 -0.27
C GLU A 16 12.18 16.17 -1.14
N LEU A 17 10.93 15.71 -1.04
CA LEU A 17 10.45 14.58 -1.83
C LEU A 17 9.85 15.07 -3.15
N LEU A 18 10.55 14.82 -4.25
CA LEU A 18 10.10 15.05 -5.60
C LEU A 18 9.30 13.83 -6.08
N VAL A 19 8.09 14.07 -6.59
CA VAL A 19 7.20 13.02 -7.10
C VAL A 19 6.73 13.40 -8.50
N HIS A 20 7.00 12.55 -9.49
CA HIS A 20 6.56 12.80 -10.85
C HIS A 20 5.05 12.53 -11.03
N GLY A 21 4.43 13.23 -11.98
CA GLY A 21 3.07 12.95 -12.44
C GLY A 21 2.98 11.66 -13.29
N VAL A 22 1.93 11.48 -14.07
CA VAL A 22 1.70 10.23 -14.83
C VAL A 22 2.67 10.03 -16.01
N GLY A 23 3.51 11.02 -16.33
CA GLY A 23 4.42 11.00 -17.47
C GLY A 23 5.64 10.08 -17.35
N GLY A 24 5.88 9.49 -16.17
CA GLY A 24 6.98 8.54 -15.96
C GLY A 24 8.38 9.17 -16.03
N THR A 25 8.52 10.42 -15.60
CA THR A 25 9.79 11.15 -15.53
C THR A 25 10.84 10.35 -14.76
N THR A 26 12.06 10.30 -15.30
CA THR A 26 13.14 9.51 -14.71
C THR A 26 13.71 10.19 -13.45
N PRO A 27 14.31 9.44 -12.51
CA PRO A 27 15.02 10.04 -11.38
C PRO A 27 16.08 11.06 -11.79
N GLN A 28 16.76 10.84 -12.91
CA GLN A 28 17.81 11.72 -13.43
C GLN A 28 17.23 13.08 -13.85
N GLU A 29 16.09 13.06 -14.53
CA GLU A 29 15.38 14.28 -14.92
C GLU A 29 14.78 15.00 -13.71
N MET A 30 14.22 14.27 -12.74
CA MET A 30 13.67 14.87 -11.52
C MET A 30 14.75 15.54 -10.67
N LEU A 31 15.92 14.91 -10.56
CA LEU A 31 17.03 15.40 -9.76
C LEU A 31 17.96 16.33 -10.53
N ASP A 32 17.76 16.51 -11.84
CA ASP A 32 18.67 17.22 -12.75
C ASP A 32 20.13 16.75 -12.61
N ASP A 33 20.33 15.43 -12.47
CA ASP A 33 21.65 14.82 -12.29
C ASP A 33 21.69 13.46 -12.98
N ALA A 34 22.70 13.22 -13.82
CA ALA A 34 22.89 11.95 -14.51
C ALA A 34 23.29 10.80 -13.55
N ARG A 35 23.89 11.12 -12.40
CA ARG A 35 24.39 10.16 -11.42
C ARG A 35 23.44 10.08 -10.24
N THR A 36 22.41 9.25 -10.40
CA THR A 36 21.48 8.94 -9.31
C THR A 36 21.77 7.57 -8.72
N VAL A 37 21.50 7.43 -7.42
CA VAL A 37 21.64 6.19 -6.67
C VAL A 37 20.31 5.85 -6.01
N ARG A 38 19.92 4.58 -6.02
CA ARG A 38 18.73 4.10 -5.32
C ARG A 38 19.03 3.99 -3.82
N ILE A 39 18.28 4.71 -3.01
CA ILE A 39 18.40 4.70 -1.55
C ILE A 39 17.53 3.60 -0.94
N THR A 40 16.29 3.47 -1.42
CA THR A 40 15.34 2.45 -0.96
C THR A 40 14.36 2.06 -2.06
N GLY A 41 13.65 0.95 -1.85
CA GLY A 41 12.72 0.37 -2.81
C GLY A 41 13.38 -0.61 -3.80
N ASP A 42 12.68 -0.88 -4.89
CA ASP A 42 13.05 -1.92 -5.85
C ASP A 42 13.05 -1.41 -7.30
N ASN A 43 12.95 -2.31 -8.27
CA ASN A 43 12.91 -1.94 -9.69
C ASN A 43 11.52 -1.44 -10.14
N THR A 44 10.50 -1.56 -9.29
CA THR A 44 9.10 -1.20 -9.58
C THR A 44 8.79 0.19 -9.04
N ALA A 45 9.16 0.46 -7.79
CA ALA A 45 9.06 1.77 -7.18
C ALA A 45 10.23 1.97 -6.20
N ALA A 46 10.87 3.13 -6.30
CA ALA A 46 12.07 3.40 -5.52
C ALA A 46 12.29 4.90 -5.30
N VAL A 47 13.02 5.20 -4.23
CA VAL A 47 13.51 6.54 -3.91
C VAL A 47 14.97 6.63 -4.33
N TYR A 48 15.29 7.69 -5.05
CA TYR A 48 16.62 7.98 -5.58
C TYR A 48 17.13 9.30 -5.05
N ARG A 49 18.45 9.40 -4.92
CA ARG A 49 19.17 10.65 -4.66
C ARG A 49 20.26 10.86 -5.69
N ARG A 50 20.79 12.08 -5.75
CA ARG A 50 22.05 12.35 -6.42
C ARG A 50 23.15 11.57 -5.71
N ALA A 51 24.13 11.06 -6.46
CA ALA A 51 25.23 10.31 -5.88
C ALA A 51 26.05 11.12 -4.86
N ALA A 52 26.07 12.45 -5.00
CA ALA A 52 26.73 13.37 -4.08
C ALA A 52 26.01 13.53 -2.73
N ASP A 53 24.73 13.16 -2.65
CA ASP A 53 23.89 13.29 -1.45
C ASP A 53 23.56 11.92 -0.82
N ALA A 54 24.31 10.88 -1.21
CA ALA A 54 24.08 9.50 -0.78
C ALA A 54 24.44 9.25 0.69
N ASP A 55 25.41 9.99 1.22
CA ASP A 55 25.95 9.91 2.58
C ASP A 55 25.44 11.05 3.49
N ALA A 56 24.40 11.75 3.08
CA ALA A 56 23.96 12.99 3.73
C ALA A 56 23.60 12.83 5.22
N GLU A 57 23.08 11.68 5.61
CA GLU A 57 22.77 11.34 7.00
C GLU A 57 24.01 11.13 7.86
N GLN A 58 25.15 10.78 7.25
CA GLN A 58 26.43 10.66 7.92
C GLN A 58 27.12 12.02 8.08
N HIS A 59 26.70 13.00 7.28
CA HIS A 59 27.26 14.35 7.22
C HIS A 59 26.19 15.45 7.25
N PRO A 60 25.30 15.46 8.26
CA PRO A 60 24.19 16.41 8.33
C PRO A 60 24.66 17.87 8.37
N GLU A 61 25.88 18.12 8.85
CA GLU A 61 26.53 19.43 8.88
C GLU A 61 26.67 20.08 7.49
N ARG A 62 26.71 19.28 6.41
CA ARG A 62 26.81 19.78 5.03
C ARG A 62 25.48 20.29 4.47
N TYR A 63 24.37 20.04 5.16
CA TYR A 63 23.00 20.23 4.67
C TYR A 63 22.13 21.06 5.62
N LEU A 64 22.74 21.88 6.48
CA LEU A 64 22.02 22.71 7.45
C LEU A 64 21.13 23.76 6.78
N ASP A 65 21.56 24.28 5.63
CA ASP A 65 20.90 25.39 4.95
C ASP A 65 20.10 24.98 3.70
N ARG A 66 20.03 23.68 3.37
CA ARG A 66 19.26 23.19 2.21
C ARG A 66 18.67 21.80 2.42
N PRO A 67 17.45 21.54 1.94
CA PRO A 67 16.93 20.19 1.91
C PRO A 67 17.66 19.35 0.85
N ILE A 68 17.65 18.04 1.05
CA ILE A 68 18.17 17.06 0.10
C ILE A 68 17.02 16.59 -0.80
N PRO A 69 17.13 16.78 -2.12
CA PRO A 69 16.10 16.32 -3.05
C PRO A 69 16.17 14.79 -3.21
N GLU A 70 15.04 14.15 -3.01
CA GLU A 70 14.80 12.73 -3.23
C GLU A 70 13.76 12.54 -4.33
N ALA A 71 14.09 11.80 -5.38
CA ALA A 71 13.14 11.47 -6.43
C ALA A 71 12.45 10.13 -6.13
N TYR A 72 11.15 10.17 -5.87
CA TYR A 72 10.32 8.97 -5.85
C TYR A 72 9.85 8.64 -7.27
N SER A 73 10.37 7.54 -7.81
CA SER A 73 9.98 7.02 -9.12
C SER A 73 9.04 5.83 -8.98
N TRP A 74 7.88 5.94 -9.62
CA TRP A 74 6.78 4.97 -9.55
C TRP A 74 6.24 4.56 -10.93
N ALA A 75 6.90 4.99 -12.01
CA ALA A 75 6.46 4.76 -13.39
C ALA A 75 6.19 3.28 -13.68
N ASN A 76 7.08 2.39 -13.21
CA ASN A 76 6.99 0.93 -13.43
C ASN A 76 5.82 0.25 -12.69
N LEU A 77 5.11 0.95 -11.79
CA LEU A 77 3.81 0.47 -11.28
C LEU A 77 2.71 0.54 -12.35
N THR A 78 2.87 1.40 -13.37
CA THR A 78 1.85 1.67 -14.39
C THR A 78 2.27 1.25 -15.80
N SER A 79 3.58 1.10 -16.06
CA SER A 79 4.15 0.67 -17.34
C SER A 79 4.58 -0.80 -17.32
N GLY A 80 3.95 -1.62 -18.17
CA GLY A 80 4.49 -2.91 -18.62
C GLY A 80 4.10 -4.16 -17.84
N ASN A 81 2.95 -4.78 -18.20
CA ASN A 81 2.80 -6.24 -18.20
C ASN A 81 1.52 -6.69 -18.95
N SER A 82 1.52 -7.89 -19.54
CA SER A 82 0.34 -8.55 -20.12
C SER A 82 -0.75 -8.86 -19.08
N SER A 83 -0.41 -8.83 -17.78
CA SER A 83 -1.37 -8.90 -16.68
C SER A 83 -2.37 -7.74 -16.60
N ARG A 84 -2.25 -6.71 -17.47
CA ARG A 84 -3.30 -5.68 -17.63
C ARG A 84 -4.65 -6.26 -18.11
N ALA A 85 -4.67 -7.39 -18.80
CA ALA A 85 -5.95 -8.05 -19.12
C ALA A 85 -6.64 -8.56 -17.84
N LEU A 86 -5.87 -9.09 -16.89
CA LEU A 86 -6.39 -9.52 -15.59
C LEU A 86 -6.99 -8.35 -14.80
N TRP A 87 -6.49 -7.13 -15.00
CA TRP A 87 -7.05 -5.93 -14.39
C TRP A 87 -8.51 -5.71 -14.75
N LEU A 88 -8.97 -6.06 -15.96
CA LEU A 88 -10.39 -5.92 -16.30
C LEU A 88 -11.28 -6.86 -15.47
N LEU A 89 -10.80 -8.09 -15.24
CA LEU A 89 -11.49 -9.05 -14.37
C LEU A 89 -11.49 -8.60 -12.90
N LEU A 90 -10.40 -7.98 -12.45
CA LEU A 90 -10.21 -7.54 -11.07
C LEU A 90 -10.72 -6.12 -10.79
N LEU A 91 -11.05 -5.34 -11.83
CA LEU A 91 -11.57 -3.98 -11.73
C LEU A 91 -12.75 -3.85 -10.77
N PRO A 92 -13.79 -4.71 -10.80
CA PRO A 92 -14.89 -4.61 -9.83
C PRO A 92 -14.41 -4.78 -8.37
N PHE A 93 -13.43 -5.64 -8.12
CA PHE A 93 -12.84 -5.79 -6.78
C PHE A 93 -12.06 -4.55 -6.34
N MET A 94 -11.31 -3.93 -7.26
CA MET A 94 -10.59 -2.68 -6.99
C MET A 94 -11.57 -1.56 -6.59
N VAL A 95 -12.69 -1.42 -7.31
CA VAL A 95 -13.70 -0.40 -7.01
C VAL A 95 -14.29 -0.61 -5.61
N VAL A 96 -14.57 -1.85 -5.21
CA VAL A 96 -15.07 -2.16 -3.87
C VAL A 96 -14.02 -1.90 -2.78
N ASN A 97 -12.75 -2.23 -3.06
CA ASN A 97 -11.64 -1.87 -2.18
C ASN A 97 -11.54 -0.36 -2.00
N LEU A 98 -11.60 0.41 -3.10
CA LEU A 98 -11.60 1.87 -3.05
C LEU A 98 -12.78 2.42 -2.24
N ALA A 99 -13.99 1.89 -2.46
CA ALA A 99 -15.18 2.28 -1.71
C ALA A 99 -14.97 2.10 -0.19
N HIS A 100 -14.31 1.02 0.23
CA HIS A 100 -13.97 0.80 1.64
C HIS A 100 -13.18 1.98 2.25
N TRP A 101 -12.18 2.48 1.51
CA TRP A 101 -11.32 3.59 1.92
C TRP A 101 -11.98 4.97 1.76
N MET A 102 -12.89 5.14 0.79
CA MET A 102 -13.67 6.36 0.57
C MET A 102 -14.80 6.57 1.58
N ARG A 103 -14.83 5.80 2.67
CA ARG A 103 -15.89 5.87 3.69
C ARG A 103 -15.97 7.29 4.27
N PRO A 104 -17.14 7.96 4.18
CA PRO A 104 -17.28 9.33 4.66
C PRO A 104 -16.97 9.46 6.17
N ALA A 105 -16.29 10.53 6.55
CA ALA A 105 -16.03 10.88 7.94
C ALA A 105 -17.31 11.39 8.62
N THR A 106 -18.27 10.51 8.89
CA THR A 106 -19.49 10.88 9.60
C THR A 106 -19.23 10.99 11.10
N GLN A 107 -19.31 12.22 11.63
CA GLN A 107 -19.33 12.43 13.07
C GLN A 107 -20.76 12.15 13.59
N GLY A 108 -20.87 11.35 14.66
CA GLY A 108 -22.14 11.14 15.38
C GLY A 108 -23.09 10.03 14.89
N LEU A 109 -22.81 9.32 13.78
CA LEU A 109 -23.69 8.23 13.29
C LEU A 109 -22.97 6.86 13.19
N PRO A 110 -22.69 6.18 14.34
CA PRO A 110 -21.96 4.92 14.34
C PRO A 110 -22.69 3.78 13.62
N ARG A 111 -24.03 3.78 13.62
CA ARG A 111 -24.85 2.77 12.93
C ARG A 111 -24.71 2.86 11.41
N SER A 112 -24.82 4.05 10.81
CA SER A 112 -24.66 4.26 9.37
C SER A 112 -23.24 3.90 8.91
N ARG A 113 -22.24 4.26 9.72
CA ARG A 113 -20.84 3.84 9.50
C ARG A 113 -20.75 2.32 9.42
N ARG A 114 -21.33 1.58 10.36
CA ARG A 114 -21.30 0.10 10.40
C ARG A 114 -22.06 -0.50 9.22
N LEU A 115 -23.25 0.01 8.92
CA LEU A 115 -24.09 -0.45 7.81
C LEU A 115 -23.37 -0.32 6.47
N TYR A 116 -22.73 0.82 6.20
CA TYR A 116 -21.88 1.00 5.02
C TYR A 116 -20.78 -0.07 4.92
N GLY A 117 -20.08 -0.33 6.03
CA GLY A 117 -19.04 -1.36 6.09
C GLY A 117 -19.58 -2.77 5.82
N VAL A 118 -20.78 -3.10 6.31
CA VAL A 118 -21.45 -4.38 6.03
C VAL A 118 -21.80 -4.48 4.55
N TRP A 119 -22.38 -3.44 3.95
CA TRP A 119 -22.73 -3.44 2.53
C TRP A 119 -21.51 -3.61 1.62
N VAL A 120 -20.43 -2.88 1.88
CA VAL A 120 -19.18 -3.02 1.11
C VAL A 120 -18.64 -4.46 1.21
N ARG A 121 -18.69 -5.08 2.40
CA ARG A 121 -18.29 -6.49 2.58
C ARG A 121 -19.19 -7.47 1.86
N LEU A 122 -20.51 -7.24 1.87
CA LEU A 122 -21.46 -8.08 1.14
C LEU A 122 -21.23 -7.98 -0.37
N VAL A 123 -20.98 -6.77 -0.90
CA VAL A 123 -20.67 -6.60 -2.33
C VAL A 123 -19.36 -7.31 -2.69
N ALA A 124 -18.31 -7.17 -1.86
CA ALA A 124 -17.05 -7.89 -2.06
C ALA A 124 -17.25 -9.43 -2.07
N LEU A 125 -18.04 -9.94 -1.12
CA LEU A 125 -18.37 -11.36 -1.03
C LEU A 125 -19.14 -11.82 -2.27
N THR A 126 -20.17 -11.09 -2.69
CA THR A 126 -20.96 -11.40 -3.89
C THR A 126 -20.10 -11.45 -5.14
N LEU A 127 -19.19 -10.49 -5.33
CA LEU A 127 -18.25 -10.51 -6.46
C LEU A 127 -17.35 -11.75 -6.44
N THR A 128 -16.86 -12.14 -5.25
CA THR A 128 -16.03 -13.34 -5.09
C THR A 128 -16.82 -14.61 -5.46
N VAL A 129 -18.07 -14.69 -5.02
CA VAL A 129 -18.99 -15.80 -5.34
C VAL A 129 -19.28 -15.84 -6.84
N LEU A 130 -19.60 -14.70 -7.47
CA LEU A 130 -19.88 -14.63 -8.90
C LEU A 130 -18.66 -15.02 -9.74
N LEU A 131 -17.48 -14.54 -9.38
CA LEU A 131 -16.23 -14.91 -10.05
C LEU A 131 -15.96 -16.42 -9.95
N THR A 132 -16.16 -16.99 -8.75
CA THR A 132 -15.98 -18.43 -8.53
C THR A 132 -17.03 -19.25 -9.27
N ALA A 133 -18.29 -18.80 -9.30
CA ALA A 133 -19.37 -19.43 -10.03
C ALA A 133 -19.12 -19.44 -11.53
N ALA A 134 -18.62 -18.33 -12.10
CA ALA A 134 -18.23 -18.27 -13.51
C ALA A 134 -17.09 -19.26 -13.82
N ALA A 135 -16.10 -19.40 -12.92
CA ALA A 135 -15.06 -20.41 -13.07
C ALA A 135 -15.62 -21.84 -13.01
N CYS A 136 -16.58 -22.11 -12.12
CA CYS A 136 -17.29 -23.38 -12.07
C CYS A 136 -18.09 -23.66 -13.35
N GLU A 137 -18.80 -22.69 -13.90
CA GLU A 137 -19.58 -22.83 -15.13
C GLU A 137 -18.66 -23.19 -16.31
N VAL A 138 -17.55 -22.47 -16.49
CA VAL A 138 -16.60 -22.75 -17.57
C VAL A 138 -15.92 -24.12 -17.39
N ALA A 139 -15.43 -24.43 -16.18
CA ALA A 139 -14.64 -25.63 -15.93
C ALA A 139 -15.48 -26.91 -15.76
N LEU A 140 -16.56 -26.85 -14.99
CA LEU A 140 -17.38 -28.03 -14.71
C LEU A 140 -18.43 -28.24 -15.78
N ASP A 141 -19.15 -27.19 -16.16
CA ASP A 141 -20.29 -27.32 -17.06
C ASP A 141 -19.85 -27.32 -18.53
N LEU A 142 -19.30 -26.22 -19.04
CA LEU A 142 -18.99 -26.09 -20.47
C LEU A 142 -17.89 -27.07 -20.93
N THR A 143 -16.77 -27.13 -20.20
CA THR A 143 -15.61 -27.92 -20.65
C THR A 143 -15.75 -29.40 -20.31
N VAL A 144 -16.12 -29.76 -19.08
CA VAL A 144 -16.14 -31.17 -18.65
C VAL A 144 -17.49 -31.85 -18.83
N TRP A 145 -18.60 -31.20 -18.46
CA TRP A 145 -19.91 -31.83 -18.57
C TRP A 145 -20.39 -31.86 -20.02
N GLN A 146 -20.36 -30.73 -20.71
CA GLN A 146 -20.88 -30.58 -22.07
C GLN A 146 -19.85 -31.04 -23.12
N CYS A 147 -18.66 -30.43 -23.17
CA CYS A 147 -17.69 -30.73 -24.23
C CYS A 147 -17.01 -32.09 -24.03
N ALA A 148 -16.39 -32.36 -22.88
CA ALA A 148 -15.74 -33.64 -22.63
C ALA A 148 -16.74 -34.81 -22.54
N GLY A 149 -18.02 -34.54 -22.28
CA GLY A 149 -19.10 -35.51 -22.37
C GLY A 149 -19.53 -35.87 -23.80
N SER A 150 -19.11 -35.09 -24.80
CA SER A 150 -19.48 -35.26 -26.20
C SER A 150 -18.31 -35.77 -27.06
N ALA A 151 -18.53 -36.87 -27.77
CA ALA A 151 -17.54 -37.42 -28.70
C ALA A 151 -17.22 -36.45 -29.85
N ALA A 152 -18.22 -35.68 -30.31
CA ALA A 152 -18.03 -34.69 -31.37
C ALA A 152 -17.13 -33.52 -30.92
N CYS A 153 -17.34 -33.00 -29.69
CA CYS A 153 -16.53 -31.90 -29.17
C CYS A 153 -15.08 -32.34 -28.88
N THR A 154 -14.91 -33.53 -28.28
CA THR A 154 -13.57 -34.09 -28.01
C THR A 154 -12.80 -34.46 -29.29
N ALA A 155 -13.48 -34.79 -30.39
CA ALA A 155 -12.83 -34.99 -31.68
C ALA A 155 -12.20 -33.71 -32.25
N HIS A 156 -12.82 -32.54 -32.02
CA HIS A 156 -12.26 -31.24 -32.41
C HIS A 156 -11.20 -30.70 -31.42
N HIS A 157 -11.22 -31.16 -30.17
CA HIS A 157 -10.30 -30.75 -29.12
C HIS A 157 -9.51 -31.93 -28.57
N SER A 158 -8.43 -32.29 -29.28
CA SER A 158 -7.60 -33.46 -28.96
C SER A 158 -7.02 -33.47 -27.54
N TRP A 159 -6.78 -32.29 -26.94
CA TRP A 159 -6.34 -32.15 -25.55
C TRP A 159 -7.39 -32.62 -24.52
N LEU A 160 -8.67 -32.68 -24.88
CA LEU A 160 -9.75 -33.25 -24.06
C LEU A 160 -9.98 -34.74 -24.35
N GLY A 161 -9.26 -35.34 -25.29
CA GLY A 161 -9.49 -36.72 -25.72
C GLY A 161 -9.41 -37.73 -24.57
N PHE A 162 -8.49 -37.54 -23.62
CA PHE A 162 -8.33 -38.43 -22.47
C PHE A 162 -9.53 -38.45 -21.50
N LEU A 163 -10.41 -37.44 -21.59
CA LEU A 163 -11.67 -37.34 -20.83
C LEU A 163 -12.88 -37.90 -21.61
N SER A 164 -12.69 -38.24 -22.89
CA SER A 164 -13.76 -38.66 -23.79
C SER A 164 -14.35 -40.02 -23.36
N PRO A 165 -15.69 -40.18 -23.37
CA PRO A 165 -16.35 -41.44 -23.08
C PRO A 165 -15.89 -42.58 -23.99
N GLY A 166 -15.56 -42.26 -25.26
CA GLY A 166 -15.19 -43.25 -26.27
C GLY A 166 -13.89 -43.99 -25.99
N GLN A 167 -12.97 -43.39 -25.23
CA GLN A 167 -11.66 -44.00 -24.94
C GLN A 167 -11.68 -44.99 -23.78
N HIS A 168 -12.80 -45.09 -23.02
CA HIS A 168 -12.96 -45.98 -21.86
C HIS A 168 -11.82 -45.92 -20.82
N GLY A 169 -11.06 -44.82 -20.81
CA GLY A 169 -9.91 -44.63 -19.93
C GLY A 169 -10.29 -44.30 -18.49
N TRP A 170 -9.30 -44.32 -17.60
CA TRP A 170 -9.49 -44.04 -16.16
C TRP A 170 -10.21 -42.71 -15.88
N TRP A 171 -9.98 -41.70 -16.72
CA TRP A 171 -10.53 -40.35 -16.60
C TRP A 171 -11.86 -40.12 -17.35
N ALA A 172 -12.31 -41.09 -18.15
CA ALA A 172 -13.59 -41.00 -18.87
C ALA A 172 -14.81 -41.09 -17.93
N GLN A 173 -14.61 -41.59 -16.70
CA GLN A 173 -15.64 -41.69 -15.67
C GLN A 173 -16.16 -40.31 -15.25
N PRO A 174 -17.48 -40.04 -15.29
CA PRO A 174 -18.06 -38.71 -15.03
C PRO A 174 -17.61 -38.06 -13.72
N GLY A 175 -17.55 -38.85 -12.63
CA GLY A 175 -17.12 -38.32 -11.33
C GLY A 175 -15.65 -37.87 -11.30
N ARG A 176 -14.76 -38.57 -12.03
CA ARG A 176 -13.32 -38.27 -12.01
C ARG A 176 -12.96 -37.06 -12.85
N ARG A 177 -13.59 -36.91 -14.01
CA ARG A 177 -13.42 -35.70 -14.84
C ARG A 177 -13.92 -34.44 -14.12
N LEU A 178 -15.06 -34.53 -13.42
CA LEU A 178 -15.58 -33.42 -12.61
C LEU A 178 -14.66 -33.10 -11.43
N ALA A 179 -14.12 -34.11 -10.75
CA ALA A 179 -13.15 -33.92 -9.67
C ALA A 179 -11.87 -33.23 -10.17
N LEU A 180 -11.38 -33.59 -11.37
CA LEU A 180 -10.23 -32.93 -11.98
C LEU A 180 -10.55 -31.46 -12.32
N ALA A 181 -11.72 -31.18 -12.90
CA ALA A 181 -12.09 -29.81 -13.23
C ALA A 181 -12.37 -28.93 -12.00
N ALA A 182 -12.79 -29.52 -10.87
CA ALA A 182 -12.96 -28.80 -9.61
C ALA A 182 -11.64 -28.20 -9.07
N VAL A 183 -10.48 -28.68 -9.53
CA VAL A 183 -9.18 -28.09 -9.23
C VAL A 183 -9.10 -26.63 -9.69
N VAL A 184 -9.79 -26.25 -10.78
CA VAL A 184 -9.78 -24.88 -11.31
C VAL A 184 -10.43 -23.87 -10.33
N PRO A 185 -11.72 -24.01 -9.96
CA PRO A 185 -12.33 -23.09 -8.99
C PRO A 185 -11.68 -23.19 -7.60
N ALA A 186 -11.25 -24.38 -7.17
CA ALA A 186 -10.52 -24.53 -5.91
C ALA A 186 -9.19 -23.75 -5.93
N GLY A 187 -8.41 -23.91 -7.00
CA GLY A 187 -7.15 -23.20 -7.22
C GLY A 187 -7.34 -21.68 -7.27
N LEU A 188 -8.41 -21.21 -7.92
CA LEU A 188 -8.77 -19.79 -7.94
C LEU A 188 -9.04 -19.25 -6.52
N VAL A 189 -9.87 -19.93 -5.73
CA VAL A 189 -10.16 -19.53 -4.34
C VAL A 189 -8.90 -19.55 -3.48
N THR A 190 -8.08 -20.60 -3.59
CA THR A 190 -6.80 -20.70 -2.87
C THR A 190 -5.85 -19.58 -3.28
N LEU A 191 -5.77 -19.23 -4.57
CA LEU A 191 -4.96 -18.13 -5.07
C LEU A 191 -5.43 -16.78 -4.50
N LEU A 192 -6.74 -16.51 -4.52
CA LEU A 192 -7.31 -15.29 -3.96
C LEU A 192 -7.03 -15.17 -2.46
N TRP A 193 -7.19 -16.26 -1.71
CA TRP A 193 -6.85 -16.34 -0.30
C TRP A 193 -5.37 -16.05 -0.05
N TYR A 194 -4.49 -16.72 -0.81
CA TYR A 194 -3.04 -16.55 -0.70
C TYR A 194 -2.62 -15.10 -0.98
N LEU A 195 -3.12 -14.51 -2.07
CA LEU A 195 -2.84 -13.12 -2.43
C LEU A 195 -3.35 -12.16 -1.37
N SER A 196 -4.57 -12.34 -0.86
CA SER A 196 -5.13 -11.49 0.19
C SER A 196 -4.31 -11.53 1.48
N ASN A 197 -3.76 -12.69 1.85
CA ASN A 197 -2.94 -12.81 3.05
C ASN A 197 -1.57 -12.16 2.85
N ARG A 198 -0.96 -12.35 1.67
CA ARG A 198 0.36 -11.80 1.35
C ARG A 198 0.34 -10.27 1.23
N THR A 199 -0.64 -9.70 0.54
CA THR A 199 -0.74 -8.24 0.34
C THR A 199 -1.00 -7.52 1.64
N TRP A 200 -1.89 -8.04 2.49
CA TRP A 200 -2.15 -7.47 3.80
C TRP A 200 -0.88 -7.45 4.67
N SER A 201 -0.14 -8.56 4.69
CA SER A 201 1.12 -8.64 5.46
C SER A 201 2.22 -7.72 4.95
N ALA A 202 2.24 -7.38 3.66
CA ALA A 202 3.32 -6.59 3.07
C ALA A 202 3.07 -5.08 3.16
N TYR A 203 1.82 -4.64 3.02
CA TYR A 203 1.48 -3.22 2.96
C TYR A 203 0.95 -2.65 4.28
N GLU A 204 0.31 -3.47 5.12
CA GLU A 204 -0.31 -2.99 6.38
C GLU A 204 0.56 -3.26 7.62
N SER A 205 1.71 -3.92 7.47
CA SER A 205 2.62 -4.22 8.58
C SER A 205 3.45 -3.02 9.05
N GLN A 206 3.43 -1.92 8.30
CA GLN A 206 4.15 -0.69 8.64
C GLN A 206 3.41 0.03 9.78
N ARG A 207 3.95 -0.08 10.99
CA ARG A 207 3.40 0.62 12.17
C ARG A 207 3.81 2.09 12.11
N PRO A 208 2.89 3.05 12.27
CA PRO A 208 3.25 4.45 12.42
C PRO A 208 4.24 4.61 13.59
N PRO A 209 5.28 5.46 13.46
CA PRO A 209 6.20 5.72 14.56
C PRO A 209 5.43 6.17 15.81
N THR A 210 5.50 5.38 16.87
CA THR A 210 4.92 5.72 18.17
C THR A 210 5.66 6.92 18.77
N THR A 211 4.90 7.95 19.13
CA THR A 211 5.33 9.28 19.64
C THR A 211 6.07 9.25 21.00
N GLY A 212 7.00 8.34 21.28
CA GLY A 212 7.44 8.13 22.68
C GLY A 212 8.89 7.78 22.97
N ALA A 213 9.81 7.75 22.01
CA ALA A 213 11.14 7.19 22.27
C ALA A 213 12.27 8.20 22.55
N GLN A 214 12.05 9.52 22.54
CA GLN A 214 13.16 10.50 22.69
C GLN A 214 12.89 11.76 23.52
N ASP A 215 11.72 11.95 24.12
CA ASP A 215 11.41 13.15 24.93
C ASP A 215 11.42 12.87 26.45
N GLU A 216 12.21 11.92 26.94
CA GLU A 216 12.42 11.74 28.38
C GLU A 216 13.71 12.47 28.79
N PRO A 217 13.63 13.58 29.56
CA PRO A 217 14.83 14.25 30.06
C PRO A 217 15.56 13.32 31.05
N PRO A 218 16.90 13.39 31.13
CA PRO A 218 17.65 12.54 32.04
C PRO A 218 17.21 12.78 33.50
N PRO A 219 17.05 11.74 34.33
CA PRO A 219 16.62 11.89 35.71
C PRO A 219 17.75 12.55 36.51
N GLY A 220 17.58 13.81 36.90
CA GLY A 220 18.56 14.51 37.73
C GLY A 220 18.54 16.04 37.73
N ALA A 221 17.64 16.72 37.01
CA ALA A 221 17.50 18.17 37.14
C ALA A 221 16.63 18.50 38.37
N GLU A 222 17.28 18.64 39.53
CA GLU A 222 16.66 19.00 40.81
C GLU A 222 16.03 20.41 40.78
N ASP A 223 14.81 20.52 41.35
CA ASP A 223 14.09 21.76 41.62
C ASP A 223 14.89 22.65 42.59
N VAL A 224 15.48 23.74 42.08
CA VAL A 224 15.95 24.85 42.92
C VAL A 224 14.77 25.78 43.19
N ARG A 225 14.21 25.71 44.40
CA ARG A 225 13.29 26.72 44.93
C ARG A 225 14.07 27.94 45.43
N PRO A 226 13.81 29.18 44.98
CA PRO A 226 14.25 30.36 45.70
C PRO A 226 13.25 30.73 46.79
N GLY A 227 13.76 31.01 47.99
CA GLY A 227 13.02 31.54 49.13
C GLY A 227 12.69 33.03 49.02
N ASP A 228 11.90 33.46 50.00
CA ASP A 228 11.26 34.77 50.16
C ASP A 228 12.20 35.98 50.09
N GLU A 229 11.78 37.07 49.40
CA GLU A 229 11.91 38.46 49.87
C GLU A 229 11.07 39.48 49.03
N ALA A 230 10.29 40.25 49.77
CA ALA A 230 9.47 41.47 49.58
C ALA A 230 9.40 42.32 48.27
N ALA A 231 8.15 42.78 48.03
CA ALA A 231 7.67 44.15 47.72
C ALA A 231 7.52 44.69 46.26
N ASP A 232 6.24 44.98 45.95
CA ASP A 232 5.60 46.12 45.26
C ASP A 232 5.56 46.34 43.72
N ASP A 233 4.32 46.64 43.30
CA ASP A 233 3.79 47.48 42.19
C ASP A 233 3.65 46.99 40.72
N ALA A 234 2.43 46.48 40.42
CA ALA A 234 1.46 46.70 39.28
C ALA A 234 1.90 46.91 37.79
N PRO A 235 0.99 46.76 36.77
CA PRO A 235 -0.13 45.83 36.54
C PRO A 235 -0.10 45.06 35.17
N ALA A 236 -0.88 43.97 35.11
CA ALA A 236 -1.42 43.16 33.99
C ALA A 236 -0.98 43.35 32.51
N ALA A 237 -0.49 42.26 31.88
CA ALA A 237 -0.85 41.86 30.50
C ALA A 237 -0.51 40.38 30.19
N ASP A 238 -1.55 39.65 29.77
CA ASP A 238 -1.62 38.49 28.85
C ASP A 238 -1.04 37.09 29.19
N ASP A 239 -1.98 36.19 29.52
CA ASP A 239 -2.10 34.77 29.12
C ASP A 239 -0.85 34.07 28.55
N ALA A 240 0.04 33.61 29.43
CA ALA A 240 1.03 32.58 29.10
C ALA A 240 0.35 31.19 29.06
N ARG A 241 -0.39 30.90 27.99
CA ARG A 241 -0.74 29.49 27.68
C ARG A 241 0.55 28.73 27.39
N PRO A 242 0.75 27.51 27.93
CA PRO A 242 1.85 26.65 27.50
C PRO A 242 1.71 26.43 25.99
N ARG A 243 2.69 26.90 25.22
CA ARG A 243 2.74 26.68 23.78
C ARG A 243 2.75 25.17 23.57
N THR A 244 1.66 24.65 22.99
CA THR A 244 1.60 23.26 22.54
C THR A 244 2.80 23.03 21.62
N PRO A 245 3.61 21.98 21.83
CA PRO A 245 4.76 21.74 20.97
C PRO A 245 4.29 21.68 19.51
N PRO A 246 5.04 22.27 18.56
CA PRO A 246 4.63 22.31 17.18
C PRO A 246 4.36 20.88 16.70
N ILE A 247 3.14 20.64 16.22
CA ILE A 247 2.73 19.34 15.69
C ILE A 247 3.61 19.09 14.45
N ARG A 248 4.67 18.30 14.60
CA ARG A 248 5.48 17.88 13.47
C ARG A 248 4.61 17.01 12.54
N PRO A 249 4.56 17.30 11.23
CA PRO A 249 3.94 16.40 10.25
C PRO A 249 4.52 14.99 10.42
N ALA A 250 3.70 13.96 10.21
CA ALA A 250 4.13 12.57 10.39
C ALA A 250 5.42 12.25 9.59
N LEU A 251 5.57 12.88 8.40
CA LEU A 251 6.72 12.74 7.50
C LEU A 251 8.03 13.33 8.07
N GLY A 252 7.95 14.28 9.01
CA GLY A 252 9.10 14.94 9.63
C GLY A 252 9.53 14.33 10.95
N ARG A 253 9.01 13.14 11.30
CA ARG A 253 9.37 12.42 12.52
C ARG A 253 10.59 11.54 12.28
N PRO A 254 11.61 11.57 13.16
CA PRO A 254 12.73 10.63 13.10
C PRO A 254 12.24 9.18 13.02
N GLY A 255 12.81 8.39 12.11
CA GLY A 255 12.44 6.98 11.91
C GLY A 255 11.19 6.71 11.05
N PHE A 256 10.46 7.74 10.59
CA PHE A 256 9.28 7.52 9.71
C PHE A 256 9.63 6.82 8.39
N TRP A 257 10.78 7.13 7.81
CA TRP A 257 11.22 6.59 6.50
C TRP A 257 12.10 5.35 6.59
N TYR A 258 12.54 4.97 7.80
CA TYR A 258 13.55 3.93 8.02
C TYR A 258 13.01 2.70 8.78
N GLY A 259 11.71 2.41 8.62
CA GLY A 259 11.03 1.24 9.18
C GLY A 259 10.98 0.04 8.25
#